data_AF-A0A1F7RBM4-F1
#
_entry.id   AF-A0A1F7RBM4-F1
#
_cell.length_a   1.000
_cell.length_b   1.000
_cell.length_c   1.000
_cell.angle_alpha   90.00
_cell.angle_beta   90.00
_cell.angle_gamma   90.00
#
_symmetry.space_group_name_H-M   'P 1'
#
loop_
_entity.id
_entity.type
_entity.pdbx_description
1 polymer ?
#
loop_
_entity_poly.entity_id
_entity_poly.type
_entity_poly.pdbx_seq_one_letter_code
_entity_poly.pdbx_strand_id
1 'polypeptide(L)'
;MSNFKKKFLISLFCMVLLIVLVNFPVWGMDKKEGAEHGFNFWKEVWRWVNFIILIAVIYKFLSTPVKEFLVTRVENIKMMLSSSSDALKKAENKLKEAEKIFEGLKEEIEGLRKKSKETMELEKERIGKETEEMNKKINEQAKNNIEQLYRKSKKYISNELIREAIKISEELLRKEFTKDHQKVLVEKYINSLEELN
;
A
#
# COMPACT_ATOMS: atom_id res chain seq x y z
N MET A 1 -2.69 -27.98 39.09
CA MET A 1 -2.79 -28.91 40.24
C MET A 1 -4.06 -28.73 41.11
N SER A 2 -5.04 -27.89 40.72
CA SER A 2 -6.27 -27.65 41.52
C SER A 2 -7.38 -28.70 41.30
N ASN A 3 -7.39 -29.39 40.15
CA ASN A 3 -8.44 -30.35 39.81
C ASN A 3 -8.36 -31.65 40.62
N PHE A 4 -7.18 -32.07 41.06
CA PHE A 4 -7.00 -33.27 41.89
C PHE A 4 -7.47 -33.03 43.32
N LYS A 5 -7.11 -31.88 43.91
CA LYS A 5 -7.61 -31.46 45.24
C LYS A 5 -9.13 -31.22 45.24
N LYS A 6 -9.71 -30.65 44.16
CA LYS A 6 -11.16 -30.47 44.01
C LYS A 6 -11.92 -31.80 43.94
N LYS A 7 -11.44 -32.77 43.17
CA LYS A 7 -12.05 -34.12 43.08
C LYS A 7 -11.93 -34.90 44.39
N PHE A 8 -10.78 -34.81 45.06
CA PHE A 8 -10.58 -35.36 46.41
C PHE A 8 -11.47 -34.68 47.47
N LEU A 9 -11.72 -33.36 47.34
CA LEU A 9 -12.61 -32.59 48.22
C LEU A 9 -14.09 -32.97 48.07
N ILE A 10 -14.56 -33.15 46.83
CA ILE A 10 -15.94 -33.59 46.56
C ILE A 10 -16.13 -35.00 47.11
N SER A 11 -15.12 -35.87 46.99
CA SER A 11 -15.13 -37.21 47.57
C SER A 11 -15.15 -37.18 49.12
N LEU A 12 -14.38 -36.28 49.76
CA LEU A 12 -14.38 -36.12 51.22
C LEU A 12 -15.70 -35.51 51.73
N PHE A 13 -16.28 -34.53 51.03
CA PHE A 13 -17.58 -33.95 51.36
C PHE A 13 -18.70 -34.99 51.20
N CYS A 14 -18.69 -35.77 50.11
CA CYS A 14 -19.59 -36.91 49.94
C CYS A 14 -19.39 -37.96 51.04
N MET A 15 -18.16 -38.25 51.46
CA MET A 15 -17.89 -39.21 52.52
C MET A 15 -18.38 -38.72 53.89
N VAL A 16 -18.19 -37.45 54.22
CA VAL A 16 -18.73 -36.83 55.46
C VAL A 16 -20.26 -36.78 55.41
N LEU A 17 -20.84 -36.43 54.27
CA LEU A 17 -22.29 -36.41 54.06
C LEU A 17 -22.90 -37.83 54.10
N LEU A 18 -22.16 -38.83 53.64
CA LEU A 18 -22.52 -40.25 53.70
C LEU A 18 -22.35 -40.80 55.12
N ILE A 19 -21.34 -40.38 55.90
CA ILE A 19 -21.23 -40.71 57.33
C ILE A 19 -22.38 -40.08 58.12
N VAL A 20 -22.78 -38.85 57.81
CA VAL A 20 -23.94 -38.18 58.41
C VAL A 20 -25.25 -38.88 58.01
N LEU A 21 -25.39 -39.30 56.74
CA LEU A 21 -26.55 -40.06 56.24
C LEU A 21 -26.62 -41.50 56.77
N VAL A 22 -25.49 -42.18 56.96
CA VAL A 22 -25.39 -43.57 57.48
C VAL A 22 -25.61 -43.63 58.98
N ASN A 23 -25.39 -42.53 59.71
CA ASN A 23 -25.81 -42.39 61.11
C ASN A 23 -27.26 -41.90 61.25
N PHE A 24 -27.90 -41.46 60.15
CA PHE A 24 -29.31 -41.05 60.11
C PHE A 24 -30.36 -42.18 60.16
N PRO A 25 -30.11 -43.48 59.82
CA PRO A 25 -31.12 -44.52 59.81
C PRO A 25 -31.17 -45.35 61.10
N VAL A 26 -30.56 -44.91 62.21
CA VAL A 26 -30.89 -45.48 63.53
C VAL A 26 -32.08 -44.75 64.14
N TRP A 27 -33.18 -44.66 63.36
CA TRP A 27 -34.59 -44.59 63.77
C TRP A 27 -35.48 -44.28 62.55
N GLY A 28 -35.47 -45.19 61.57
CA GLY A 28 -36.39 -45.17 60.43
C GLY A 28 -36.86 -46.57 60.00
N MET A 29 -36.56 -47.60 60.78
CA MET A 29 -37.13 -48.94 60.61
C MET A 29 -37.64 -49.42 61.95
N ASP A 30 -38.94 -49.65 62.03
CA ASP A 30 -39.62 -50.33 63.13
C ASP A 30 -38.89 -51.63 63.48
N LYS A 31 -38.17 -51.62 64.60
CA LYS A 31 -38.11 -52.79 65.49
C LYS A 31 -38.74 -52.38 66.81
N LYS A 32 -39.98 -52.85 66.97
CA LYS A 32 -40.70 -52.89 68.25
C LYS A 32 -39.83 -53.59 69.28
N GLU A 33 -39.41 -52.85 70.29
CA GLU A 33 -39.39 -53.26 71.69
C GLU A 33 -39.03 -52.03 72.53
N GLY A 34 -39.88 -51.70 73.50
CA GLY A 34 -39.57 -50.76 74.57
C GLY A 34 -39.87 -49.30 74.25
N ALA A 35 -41.08 -48.88 74.61
CA ALA A 35 -41.37 -47.49 74.90
C ALA A 35 -40.38 -46.97 75.96
N GLU A 36 -39.52 -46.03 75.57
CA GLU A 36 -39.06 -44.98 76.47
C GLU A 36 -39.21 -43.64 75.75
N HIS A 37 -40.33 -42.99 76.01
CA HIS A 37 -40.40 -41.53 76.04
C HIS A 37 -39.49 -41.02 77.17
N GLY A 38 -38.18 -41.10 76.95
CA GLY A 38 -37.18 -40.41 77.73
C GLY A 38 -36.51 -39.42 76.80
N PHE A 39 -36.58 -38.12 77.12
CA PHE A 39 -35.75 -37.11 76.49
C PHE A 39 -34.28 -37.52 76.74
N ASN A 40 -33.71 -38.23 75.77
CA ASN A 40 -32.33 -38.71 75.85
C ASN A 40 -31.42 -37.51 75.57
N PHE A 41 -31.24 -36.64 76.59
CA PHE A 41 -30.34 -35.49 76.56
C PHE A 41 -28.99 -35.85 75.93
N TRP A 42 -28.49 -37.06 76.21
CA TRP A 42 -27.25 -37.57 75.65
C TRP A 42 -27.26 -37.73 74.11
N LYS A 43 -28.36 -38.23 73.54
CA LYS A 43 -28.50 -38.37 72.07
C LYS A 43 -28.63 -37.01 71.39
N GLU A 44 -29.37 -36.09 72.01
CA GLU A 44 -29.53 -34.72 71.51
C GLU A 44 -28.19 -33.96 71.54
N VAL A 45 -27.42 -34.06 72.64
CA VAL A 45 -26.09 -33.48 72.77
C VAL A 45 -25.13 -34.03 71.70
N TRP A 46 -25.14 -35.34 71.44
CA TRP A 46 -24.29 -35.93 70.40
C TRP A 46 -24.63 -35.42 68.98
N ARG A 47 -25.91 -35.17 68.70
CA ARG A 47 -26.35 -34.56 67.43
C ARG A 47 -25.82 -33.13 67.28
N TRP A 48 -25.91 -32.31 68.32
CA TRP A 48 -25.37 -30.95 68.33
C TRP A 48 -23.84 -30.92 68.20
N VAL A 49 -23.14 -31.85 68.85
CA VAL A 49 -21.68 -32.00 68.70
C VAL A 49 -21.31 -32.31 67.25
N ASN A 50 -21.99 -33.28 66.61
CA ASN A 50 -21.76 -33.60 65.19
C ASN A 50 -22.09 -32.42 64.26
N PHE A 51 -23.15 -31.67 64.56
CA PHE A 51 -23.51 -30.47 63.80
C PHE A 51 -22.45 -29.36 63.94
N ILE A 52 -21.92 -29.14 65.15
CA ILE A 52 -20.84 -28.18 65.40
C ILE A 52 -19.56 -28.59 64.69
N ILE A 53 -19.20 -29.89 64.70
CA ILE A 53 -18.05 -30.41 63.96
C ILE A 53 -18.22 -30.17 62.45
N LEU A 54 -19.42 -30.44 61.91
CA LEU A 54 -19.74 -30.19 60.51
C LEU A 54 -19.62 -28.69 60.16
N ILE A 55 -20.14 -27.79 60.99
CA ILE A 55 -19.99 -26.34 60.80
C ILE A 55 -18.52 -25.93 60.87
N ALA A 56 -17.74 -26.46 61.82
CA ALA A 56 -16.33 -26.13 61.96
C ALA A 56 -15.51 -26.56 60.72
N VAL A 57 -15.81 -27.74 60.17
CA VAL A 57 -15.22 -28.21 58.91
C VAL A 57 -15.66 -27.31 57.75
N ILE A 58 -16.95 -27.00 57.61
CA ILE A 58 -17.43 -26.10 56.54
C ILE A 58 -16.77 -24.73 56.65
N TYR A 59 -16.72 -24.11 57.84
CA TYR A 59 -16.15 -22.79 58.04
C TYR A 59 -14.65 -22.75 57.68
N LYS A 60 -13.87 -23.75 58.13
CA LYS A 60 -12.44 -23.84 57.84
C LYS A 60 -12.17 -24.06 56.35
N PHE A 61 -13.07 -24.74 55.63
CA PHE A 61 -12.88 -25.08 54.21
C PHE A 61 -13.53 -24.09 53.23
N LEU A 62 -14.66 -23.45 53.54
CA LEU A 62 -15.31 -22.45 52.67
C LEU A 62 -14.71 -21.06 52.80
N SER A 63 -14.18 -20.70 53.97
CA SER A 63 -13.63 -19.35 54.20
C SER A 63 -12.50 -18.99 53.24
N THR A 64 -11.66 -19.96 52.85
CA THR A 64 -10.55 -19.74 51.92
C THR A 64 -11.00 -19.56 50.45
N PRO A 65 -11.71 -20.52 49.81
CA PRO A 65 -12.09 -20.41 48.39
C PRO A 65 -13.11 -19.28 48.14
N VAL A 66 -13.98 -18.97 49.10
CA VAL A 66 -14.97 -17.87 48.95
C VAL A 66 -14.26 -16.52 48.93
N LYS A 67 -13.28 -16.31 49.81
CA LYS A 67 -12.48 -15.07 49.80
C LYS A 67 -11.65 -14.94 48.52
N GLU A 68 -10.98 -16.01 48.11
CA GLU A 68 -10.17 -16.02 46.88
C GLU A 68 -11.01 -15.73 45.63
N PHE A 69 -12.22 -16.29 45.53
CA PHE A 69 -13.13 -16.02 44.43
C PHE A 69 -13.55 -14.54 44.37
N LEU A 70 -13.92 -13.94 45.50
CA LEU A 70 -14.32 -12.54 45.55
C LEU A 70 -13.16 -11.59 45.22
N VAL A 71 -11.98 -11.83 45.78
CA VAL A 71 -10.75 -11.06 45.47
C VAL A 71 -10.41 -11.17 43.98
N THR A 72 -10.50 -12.37 43.40
CA THR A 72 -10.25 -12.59 41.97
C THR A 72 -11.24 -11.83 41.09
N ARG A 73 -12.52 -11.75 41.47
CA ARG A 73 -13.53 -10.99 40.73
C ARG A 73 -13.27 -9.50 40.80
N VAL A 74 -12.91 -8.97 41.96
CA VAL A 74 -12.56 -7.55 42.13
C VAL A 74 -11.32 -7.19 41.33
N GLU A 75 -10.28 -8.04 41.38
CA GLU A 75 -9.04 -7.80 40.63
C GLU A 75 -9.27 -7.84 39.12
N ASN A 76 -10.08 -8.78 38.62
CA ASN A 76 -10.45 -8.82 37.21
C ASN A 76 -11.21 -7.57 36.76
N ILE A 77 -12.17 -7.08 37.56
CA ILE A 77 -12.91 -5.86 37.22
C ILE A 77 -11.96 -4.65 37.20
N LYS A 78 -11.07 -4.55 38.19
CA LYS A 78 -10.05 -3.49 38.25
C LYS A 78 -9.13 -3.55 37.03
N MET A 79 -8.68 -4.74 36.65
CA MET A 79 -7.84 -4.95 35.48
C MET A 79 -8.58 -4.55 34.19
N MET A 80 -9.83 -4.98 34.01
CA MET A 80 -10.64 -4.59 32.85
C MET A 80 -10.89 -3.08 32.78
N LEU A 81 -11.12 -2.43 33.91
CA LEU A 81 -11.30 -0.98 33.95
C LEU A 81 -9.99 -0.24 33.63
N SER A 82 -8.86 -0.71 34.17
CA SER A 82 -7.54 -0.14 33.88
C SER A 82 -7.15 -0.32 32.41
N SER A 83 -7.38 -1.50 31.83
CA SER A 83 -7.07 -1.76 30.42
C SER A 83 -7.97 -0.97 29.48
N SER A 84 -9.24 -0.76 29.84
CA SER A 84 -10.15 0.11 29.10
C SER A 84 -9.71 1.57 29.16
N SER A 85 -9.31 2.06 30.34
CA SER A 85 -8.78 3.42 30.50
C SER A 85 -7.47 3.62 29.70
N ASP A 86 -6.57 2.65 29.74
CA ASP A 86 -5.33 2.67 28.96
C ASP A 86 -5.61 2.62 27.45
N ALA A 87 -6.60 1.84 27.02
CA ALA A 87 -7.02 1.78 25.62
C ALA A 87 -7.59 3.13 25.15
N LEU A 88 -8.43 3.77 25.97
CA LEU A 88 -8.95 5.12 25.69
C LEU A 88 -7.81 6.13 25.58
N LYS A 89 -6.89 6.16 26.55
CA LYS A 89 -5.74 7.06 26.53
C LYS A 89 -4.85 6.84 25.30
N LYS A 90 -4.64 5.59 24.90
CA LYS A 90 -3.90 5.25 23.66
C LYS A 90 -4.64 5.72 22.41
N ALA A 91 -5.97 5.57 22.36
CA ALA A 91 -6.78 6.03 21.25
C ALA A 91 -6.76 7.56 21.13
N GLU A 92 -6.90 8.28 22.25
CA GLU A 92 -6.80 9.74 22.30
C GLU A 92 -5.42 10.23 21.86
N ASN A 93 -4.35 9.59 22.32
CA ASN A 93 -2.99 9.94 21.89
C ASN A 93 -2.78 9.73 20.39
N LYS A 94 -3.27 8.61 19.84
CA LYS A 94 -3.21 8.35 18.39
C LYS A 94 -4.03 9.35 17.59
N LEU A 95 -5.18 9.77 18.11
CA LEU A 95 -6.02 10.78 17.47
C LEU A 95 -5.31 12.13 17.43
N LYS A 96 -4.72 12.57 18.55
CA LYS A 96 -3.90 13.80 18.60
C LYS A 96 -2.69 13.75 17.68
N GLU A 97 -2.02 12.60 17.60
CA GLU A 97 -0.89 12.41 16.69
C GLU A 97 -1.34 12.49 15.22
N ALA A 98 -2.45 11.85 14.88
CA ALA A 98 -3.04 11.92 13.55
C ALA A 98 -3.46 13.36 13.19
N GLU A 99 -4.12 14.07 14.11
CA GLU A 99 -4.49 15.48 13.92
C GLU A 99 -3.25 16.35 13.64
N LYS A 100 -2.17 16.18 14.41
CA LYS A 100 -0.91 16.89 14.19
C LYS A 100 -0.29 16.58 12.82
N ILE A 101 -0.35 15.31 12.39
CA ILE A 101 0.12 14.92 11.05
C ILE A 101 -0.77 15.57 9.98
N PHE A 102 -2.08 15.59 10.15
CA PHE A 102 -3.00 16.22 9.21
C PHE A 102 -2.78 17.74 9.09
N GLU A 103 -2.47 18.42 10.19
CA GLU A 103 -2.10 19.84 10.17
C GLU A 103 -0.80 20.07 9.41
N GLY A 104 0.25 19.28 9.67
CA GLY A 104 1.51 19.37 8.94
C GLY A 104 1.36 19.07 7.45
N LEU A 105 0.53 18.09 7.08
CA LEU A 105 0.24 17.76 5.68
C LEU A 105 -0.46 18.89 4.93
N LYS A 106 -1.33 19.66 5.59
CA LYS A 106 -1.99 20.81 4.94
C LYS A 106 -0.97 21.88 4.55
N GLU A 107 -0.05 22.20 5.46
CA GLU A 107 1.03 23.17 5.20
C GLU A 107 1.98 22.67 4.10
N GLU A 108 2.33 21.39 4.12
CA GLU A 108 3.17 20.77 3.08
C GLU A 108 2.48 20.80 1.70
N ILE A 109 1.19 20.51 1.63
CA ILE A 109 0.40 20.58 0.39
C ILE A 109 0.35 22.02 -0.14
N GLU A 110 0.17 23.01 0.73
CA GLU A 110 0.19 24.42 0.34
C GLU A 110 1.58 24.85 -0.18
N GLY A 111 2.65 24.42 0.51
CA GLY A 111 4.02 24.63 0.07
C GLY A 111 4.29 24.00 -1.30
N LEU A 112 3.85 22.75 -1.50
CA LEU A 112 3.99 22.04 -2.77
C LEU A 112 3.21 22.72 -3.89
N ARG A 113 1.98 23.17 -3.63
CA ARG A 113 1.17 23.92 -4.61
C ARG A 113 1.85 25.22 -5.02
N LYS A 114 2.42 25.96 -4.06
CA LYS A 114 3.14 27.22 -4.35
C LYS A 114 4.37 26.96 -5.21
N LYS A 115 5.21 26.00 -4.81
CA LYS A 115 6.41 25.60 -5.57
C LYS A 115 6.06 25.07 -6.97
N SER A 116 4.98 24.31 -7.08
CA SER A 116 4.51 23.80 -8.37
C SER A 116 4.06 24.94 -9.30
N LYS A 117 3.34 25.95 -8.78
CA LYS A 117 2.97 27.13 -9.57
C LYS A 117 4.18 27.91 -10.08
N GLU A 118 5.13 28.18 -9.20
CA GLU A 118 6.38 28.88 -9.57
C GLU A 118 7.17 28.09 -10.63
N THR A 119 7.31 26.77 -10.43
CA THR A 119 8.00 25.90 -11.41
C THR A 119 7.24 25.84 -12.74
N MET A 120 5.91 25.79 -12.72
CA MET A 120 5.09 25.81 -13.94
C MET A 120 5.25 27.11 -14.72
N GLU A 121 5.33 28.25 -14.05
CA GLU A 121 5.51 29.55 -14.71
C GLU A 121 6.89 29.66 -15.35
N LEU A 122 7.94 29.28 -14.62
CA LEU A 122 9.31 29.22 -15.16
C LEU A 122 9.42 28.27 -16.36
N GLU A 123 8.81 27.09 -16.25
CA GLU A 123 8.87 26.09 -17.31
C GLU A 123 8.05 26.52 -18.55
N LYS A 124 6.91 27.19 -18.36
CA LYS A 124 6.15 27.80 -19.46
C LYS A 124 6.97 28.84 -20.20
N GLU A 125 7.69 29.70 -19.48
CA GLU A 125 8.56 30.70 -20.09
C GLU A 125 9.72 30.04 -20.84
N ARG A 126 10.36 29.02 -20.25
CA ARG A 126 11.45 28.25 -20.87
C ARG A 126 11.00 27.58 -22.17
N ILE A 127 9.89 26.83 -22.12
CA ILE A 127 9.32 26.16 -23.29
C ILE A 127 8.90 27.20 -24.34
N GLY A 128 8.34 28.33 -23.93
CA GLY A 128 7.98 29.42 -24.83
C GLY A 128 9.18 29.96 -25.61
N LYS A 129 10.28 30.27 -24.92
CA LYS A 129 11.54 30.73 -25.54
C LYS A 129 12.15 29.68 -26.46
N GLU A 130 12.26 28.44 -26.01
CA GLU A 130 12.80 27.34 -26.81
C GLU A 130 11.96 27.10 -28.07
N THR A 131 10.63 27.20 -27.95
CA THR A 131 9.71 27.07 -29.10
C THR A 131 9.90 28.21 -30.10
N GLU A 132 10.06 29.46 -29.62
CA GLU A 132 10.30 30.61 -30.49
C GLU A 132 11.64 30.49 -31.22
N GLU A 133 12.71 30.12 -30.52
CA GLU A 133 14.03 29.89 -31.11
C GLU A 133 14.01 28.76 -32.13
N MET A 134 13.35 27.64 -31.81
CA MET A 134 13.20 26.51 -32.70
C MET A 134 12.41 26.90 -33.96
N ASN A 135 11.32 27.66 -33.82
CA ASN A 135 10.55 28.16 -34.96
C ASN A 135 11.37 29.10 -35.85
N LYS A 136 12.18 29.99 -35.26
CA LYS A 136 13.11 30.85 -36.03
C LYS A 136 14.11 30.01 -36.81
N LYS A 137 14.72 29.01 -36.16
CA LYS A 137 15.69 28.10 -36.78
C LYS A 137 15.06 27.29 -37.92
N ILE A 138 13.85 26.76 -37.72
CA ILE A 138 13.12 26.03 -38.77
C ILE A 138 12.83 26.95 -39.96
N ASN A 139 12.38 28.17 -39.71
CA ASN A 139 12.10 29.14 -40.79
C ASN A 139 13.37 29.51 -41.57
N GLU A 140 14.49 29.71 -40.88
CA GLU A 140 15.77 29.98 -41.53
C GLU A 140 16.24 28.79 -42.36
N GLN A 141 16.19 27.58 -41.80
CA GLN A 141 16.51 26.35 -42.54
C GLN A 141 15.61 26.15 -43.75
N ALA A 142 14.30 26.41 -43.63
CA ALA A 142 13.36 26.32 -44.74
C ALA A 142 13.70 27.32 -45.85
N LYS A 143 14.01 28.58 -45.50
CA LYS A 143 14.45 29.59 -46.48
C LYS A 143 15.73 29.19 -47.20
N ASN A 144 16.74 28.74 -46.46
CA ASN A 144 18.01 28.29 -47.02
C ASN A 144 17.81 27.07 -47.94
N ASN A 145 16.96 26.12 -47.55
CA ASN A 145 16.63 24.96 -48.37
C ASN A 145 15.88 25.36 -49.65
N ILE A 146 14.91 26.27 -49.57
CA ILE A 146 14.19 26.79 -50.73
C ILE A 146 15.17 27.44 -51.71
N GLU A 147 16.10 28.26 -51.21
CA GLU A 147 17.09 28.91 -52.06
C GLU A 147 18.02 27.90 -52.74
N GLN A 148 18.50 26.90 -52.00
CA GLN A 148 19.32 25.82 -52.56
C GLN A 148 18.57 25.02 -53.62
N LEU A 149 17.31 24.66 -53.36
CA LEU A 149 16.44 23.98 -54.33
C LEU A 149 16.20 24.83 -55.57
N TYR A 150 15.95 26.14 -55.41
CA TYR A 150 15.78 27.05 -56.53
C TYR A 150 17.03 27.13 -57.40
N ARG A 151 18.21 27.30 -56.80
CA ARG A 151 19.50 27.31 -57.51
C ARG A 151 19.74 25.99 -58.25
N LYS A 152 19.45 24.85 -57.60
CA LYS A 152 19.59 23.52 -58.18
C LYS A 152 18.64 23.32 -59.36
N SER A 153 17.37 23.69 -59.21
CA SER A 153 16.36 23.61 -60.27
C SER A 153 16.71 24.51 -61.46
N LYS A 154 17.17 25.75 -61.21
CA LYS A 154 17.62 26.65 -62.28
C LYS A 154 18.76 26.03 -63.08
N LYS A 155 19.79 25.48 -62.40
CA LYS A 155 20.91 24.81 -63.07
C LYS A 155 20.46 23.58 -63.85
N TYR A 156 19.56 22.78 -63.29
CA TYR A 156 18.99 21.62 -63.95
C TYR A 156 18.26 21.99 -65.25
N ILE A 157 17.37 22.99 -65.19
CA ILE A 157 16.63 23.49 -66.36
C ILE A 157 17.58 24.06 -67.41
N SER A 158 18.57 24.88 -67.02
CA SER A 158 19.54 25.43 -67.97
C SER A 158 20.34 24.33 -68.68
N ASN A 159 20.78 23.30 -67.96
CA ASN A 159 21.51 22.18 -68.55
C ASN A 159 20.64 21.38 -69.52
N GLU A 160 19.35 21.19 -69.19
CA GLU A 160 18.42 20.47 -70.05
C GLU A 160 18.12 21.25 -71.34
N LEU A 161 17.93 22.58 -71.23
CA LEU A 161 17.77 23.46 -72.39
C LEU A 161 19.01 23.44 -73.30
N ILE A 162 20.22 23.50 -72.73
CA ILE A 162 21.46 23.42 -73.50
C ILE A 162 21.56 22.07 -74.21
N ARG A 163 21.25 20.97 -73.52
CA ARG A 163 21.26 19.61 -74.11
C ARG A 163 20.29 19.52 -75.29
N GLU A 164 19.06 20.02 -75.14
CA GLU A 164 18.07 19.96 -76.22
C GLU A 164 18.44 20.90 -77.38
N ALA A 165 19.00 22.08 -77.10
CA ALA A 165 19.50 23.00 -78.13
C ALA A 165 20.65 22.40 -78.95
N ILE A 166 21.59 21.71 -78.28
CA ILE A 166 22.68 20.97 -78.96
C ILE A 166 22.09 19.88 -79.85
N LYS A 167 21.12 19.11 -79.36
CA LYS A 167 20.47 18.04 -80.13
C LYS A 167 19.76 18.57 -81.38
N ILE A 168 18.99 19.67 -81.26
CA ILE A 168 18.36 20.32 -82.41
C ILE A 168 19.41 20.83 -83.40
N SER A 169 20.50 21.42 -82.90
CA SER A 169 21.59 21.91 -83.74
C SER A 169 22.29 20.76 -84.48
N GLU A 170 22.54 19.63 -83.82
CA GLU A 170 23.07 18.42 -84.45
C GLU A 170 22.14 17.86 -85.52
N GLU A 171 20.82 17.82 -85.26
CA GLU A 171 19.82 17.39 -86.23
C GLU A 171 19.76 18.32 -87.46
N LEU A 172 19.84 19.64 -87.25
CA LEU A 172 19.87 20.63 -88.32
C LEU A 172 21.17 20.53 -89.15
N LEU A 173 22.32 20.46 -88.48
CA LEU A 173 23.62 20.31 -89.13
C LEU A 173 23.68 19.01 -89.95
N ARG A 174 23.14 17.90 -89.43
CA ARG A 174 23.03 16.64 -90.18
C ARG A 174 22.15 16.73 -91.43
N LYS A 175 21.07 17.53 -91.39
CA LYS A 175 20.17 17.74 -92.53
C LYS A 175 20.77 18.63 -93.63
N GLU A 176 21.50 19.67 -93.25
CA GLU A 176 22.10 20.64 -94.19
C GLU A 176 23.52 20.27 -94.65
N PHE A 177 24.12 19.21 -94.09
CA PHE A 177 25.49 18.80 -94.40
C PHE A 177 25.63 18.35 -95.87
N THR A 178 26.44 19.09 -96.63
CA THR A 178 26.71 18.84 -98.06
C THR A 178 28.22 18.76 -98.33
N LYS A 179 28.62 18.16 -99.47
CA LYS A 179 30.03 17.88 -99.80
C LYS A 179 30.93 19.13 -99.88
N ASP A 180 30.38 20.30 -100.19
CA ASP A 180 31.14 21.56 -100.22
C ASP A 180 31.53 22.05 -98.82
N HIS A 181 30.66 21.88 -97.82
CA HIS A 181 30.98 22.21 -96.43
C HIS A 181 32.14 21.37 -95.88
N GLN A 182 32.26 20.12 -96.33
CA GLN A 182 33.37 19.24 -95.96
C GLN A 182 34.73 19.74 -96.47
N LYS A 183 34.78 20.32 -97.69
CA LYS A 183 36.02 20.89 -98.25
C LYS A 183 36.47 22.13 -97.46
N VAL A 184 35.54 23.03 -97.15
CA VAL A 184 35.82 24.26 -96.37
C VAL A 184 36.34 23.93 -94.96
N LEU A 185 35.84 22.87 -94.32
CA LEU A 185 36.32 22.41 -93.02
C LEU A 185 37.77 21.88 -93.08
N VAL A 186 38.12 21.14 -94.12
CA VAL A 186 39.48 20.62 -94.31
C VAL A 186 40.46 21.77 -94.55
N GLU A 187 40.08 22.75 -95.36
CA GLU A 187 40.90 23.93 -95.66
C GLU A 187 41.12 24.80 -94.41
N LYS A 188 40.09 25.02 -93.58
CA LYS A 188 40.23 25.68 -92.28
C LYS A 188 41.12 24.92 -91.30
N TYR A 189 41.03 23.59 -91.27
CA TYR A 189 41.85 22.77 -90.39
C TYR A 189 43.34 22.85 -90.77
N ILE A 190 43.64 22.84 -92.06
CA ILE A 190 45.01 23.00 -92.58
C ILE A 190 45.57 24.39 -92.22
N ASN A 191 44.80 25.46 -92.44
CA ASN A 191 45.23 26.82 -92.09
C ASN A 191 45.43 27.01 -90.57
N SER A 192 44.60 26.37 -89.74
CA SER A 192 44.75 26.46 -88.28
C SER A 192 46.01 25.76 -87.77
N LEU A 193 46.49 24.74 -88.47
CA LEU A 193 47.75 24.06 -88.17
C LEU A 193 48.97 24.87 -88.63
N GLU A 194 48.82 25.69 -89.68
CA GLU A 194 49.84 26.64 -90.12
C GLU A 194 50.00 27.83 -89.16
N GLU A 195 48.92 28.31 -88.53
CA GLU A 195 48.98 29.40 -87.54
C GLU A 195 49.52 28.99 -86.16
N LEU A 196 49.57 27.69 -85.86
CA LEU A 196 50.06 27.13 -84.59
C LEU A 196 51.54 26.70 -84.63
N ASN A 197 52.24 27.00 -85.73
CA ASN A 197 53.64 26.67 -85.98
C ASN A 197 54.45 27.95 -86.22
#